data_AF-A0A1H0PAH5-F1
#
_entry.id   AF-A0A1H0PAH5-F1
#
_cell.length_a   1.000
_cell.length_b   1.000
_cell.length_c   1.000
_cell.angle_alpha   90.00
_cell.angle_beta   90.00
_cell.angle_gamma   90.00
#
_symmetry.space_group_name_H-M   'P 1'
#
loop_
_entity.id
_entity.type
_entity.pdbx_description
1 polymer ?
#
loop_
_entity_poly.entity_id
_entity_poly.type
_entity_poly.pdbx_seq_one_letter_code
_entity_poly.pdbx_strand_id
1 'polypeptide(L)'
;MSKVKDNAIGLAEQAFAPLAAPSSAYSQIDSFSHQYDRGGNLTVNGKPSYSVDQAATQLLRDGAAYQDKDGSGKIELTYTFLTSASSSTMNKHGITGFSQFSSQQKAQAVLAMQSWADVANVTFAEKATGGDGHMTFGNYSGGQDGAAAFAYLPGTGAGYDGSSWYLTNSSYTPNKTPDLNNYGRQTLTHEIGHTLGLAHPGDYNAGEGAPTYNDASYGQDTRGYSVMSYWSESNTSQNFSKGGVEAYSSGPLMDDIAAIQKLYGANTTTRTGDTTYGFNSNAGRDFLSASSSSDKVVFSVWDAGGKDTLDFSGFTQNQKINLNEASFSDVGGLVGNVSIAKGATIENAIGGSGNDLLIGNGVSNELKGGAGNDILYGAGGADKLWGGAGSDTFVFAASSDSKPGVADQILDFVSGLDKIDLTGITKGAGLHFVNSFTGAAGDAVLTSSGGNSLLSVDFSGHGVADFLVSTVGQAAFSDIAA
;
A
#
# COMPACT_ATOMS: atom_id res chain seq x y z
N MET A 1 70.83 -4.97 -37.22
CA MET A 1 69.43 -5.31 -37.55
C MET A 1 69.11 -6.65 -36.93
N SER A 2 68.36 -6.68 -35.82
CA SER A 2 67.69 -7.88 -35.33
C SER A 2 66.35 -7.40 -34.79
N LYS A 3 65.26 -7.85 -35.42
CA LYS A 3 63.89 -7.39 -35.16
C LYS A 3 63.34 -8.13 -33.95
N VAL A 4 62.94 -7.35 -32.95
CA VAL A 4 62.06 -7.74 -31.86
C VAL A 4 60.70 -8.11 -32.45
N LYS A 5 60.13 -9.25 -32.03
CA LYS A 5 58.75 -9.65 -32.34
C LYS A 5 57.84 -9.11 -31.24
N ASP A 6 56.82 -8.37 -31.65
CA ASP A 6 55.70 -7.93 -30.81
C ASP A 6 54.89 -9.14 -30.34
N ASN A 7 54.65 -9.22 -29.02
CA ASN A 7 53.65 -10.10 -28.43
C ASN A 7 52.34 -9.30 -28.28
N ALA A 8 51.39 -9.54 -29.19
CA ALA A 8 50.00 -9.15 -28.98
C ALA A 8 49.35 -10.16 -28.02
N ILE A 9 48.90 -9.67 -26.87
CA ILE A 9 48.09 -10.42 -25.92
C ILE A 9 46.66 -10.42 -26.48
N GLY A 10 46.21 -11.57 -26.98
CA GLY A 10 44.83 -11.77 -27.39
C GLY A 10 43.92 -11.79 -26.16
N LEU A 11 42.98 -10.86 -26.09
CA LEU A 11 41.82 -10.95 -25.21
C LEU A 11 40.90 -12.03 -25.78
N ALA A 12 40.73 -13.12 -25.03
CA ALA A 12 39.76 -14.15 -25.37
C ALA A 12 38.35 -13.62 -25.10
N GLU A 13 37.46 -13.76 -26.09
CA GLU A 13 36.00 -13.73 -25.89
C GLU A 13 35.63 -14.72 -24.77
N GLN A 14 35.31 -14.21 -23.58
CA GLN A 14 34.57 -14.99 -22.60
C GLN A 14 33.12 -15.03 -23.06
N ALA A 15 32.75 -16.10 -23.78
CA ALA A 15 31.37 -16.41 -24.09
C ALA A 15 30.64 -16.70 -22.77
N PHE A 16 29.75 -15.79 -22.37
CA PHE A 16 28.75 -16.06 -21.34
C PHE A 16 27.78 -17.12 -21.89
N ALA A 17 27.54 -18.17 -21.12
CA ALA A 17 26.51 -19.15 -21.47
C ALA A 17 25.13 -18.49 -21.29
N PRO A 18 24.28 -18.45 -22.33
CA PRO A 18 22.98 -17.79 -22.24
C PRO A 18 22.09 -18.51 -21.23
N LEU A 19 21.58 -17.77 -20.24
CA LEU A 19 20.50 -18.24 -19.39
C LEU A 19 19.24 -18.39 -20.25
N ALA A 20 18.75 -19.61 -20.47
CA ALA A 20 17.58 -19.86 -21.33
C ALA A 20 16.25 -19.28 -20.78
N ALA A 21 16.27 -18.66 -19.59
CA ALA A 21 15.13 -18.06 -18.91
C ALA A 21 15.57 -16.79 -18.15
N PRO A 22 14.65 -15.84 -17.87
CA PRO A 22 14.92 -14.73 -16.96
C PRO A 22 15.44 -15.20 -15.60
N SER A 23 16.19 -14.36 -14.90
CA SER A 23 16.74 -14.72 -13.59
C SER A 23 15.65 -14.98 -12.54
N SER A 24 16.05 -15.61 -11.43
CA SER A 24 15.19 -15.71 -10.25
C SER A 24 14.89 -14.37 -9.61
N ALA A 25 15.75 -13.36 -9.76
CA ALA A 25 15.50 -12.02 -9.22
C ALA A 25 14.40 -11.32 -10.02
N TYR A 26 14.53 -11.30 -11.35
CA TYR A 26 13.48 -10.81 -12.25
C TYR A 26 12.14 -11.54 -12.02
N SER A 27 12.17 -12.87 -11.93
CA SER A 27 10.94 -13.66 -11.72
C SER A 27 10.25 -13.34 -10.38
N GLN A 28 11.00 -12.93 -9.35
CA GLN A 28 10.43 -12.49 -8.08
C GLN A 28 9.77 -11.11 -8.20
N ILE A 29 10.39 -10.18 -8.92
CA ILE A 29 9.81 -8.87 -9.24
C ILE A 29 8.49 -9.05 -10.00
N ASP A 30 8.52 -9.80 -11.11
CA ASP A 30 7.36 -10.05 -11.98
C ASP A 30 6.21 -10.76 -11.22
N SER A 31 6.54 -11.77 -10.42
CA SER A 31 5.55 -12.47 -9.60
C SER A 31 4.90 -11.54 -8.56
N PHE A 32 5.71 -10.72 -7.88
CA PHE A 32 5.19 -9.82 -6.85
C PHE A 32 4.41 -8.64 -7.43
N SER A 33 4.81 -8.08 -8.58
CA SER A 33 4.07 -7.01 -9.25
C SER A 33 2.65 -7.43 -9.65
N HIS A 34 2.42 -8.72 -9.88
CA HIS A 34 1.13 -9.30 -10.25
C HIS A 34 0.42 -10.05 -9.12
N GLN A 35 0.99 -10.11 -7.90
CA GLN A 35 0.46 -10.93 -6.80
C GLN A 35 -0.97 -10.54 -6.38
N TYR A 36 -1.32 -9.25 -6.51
CA TYR A 36 -2.60 -8.71 -6.07
C TYR A 36 -3.43 -8.09 -7.20
N ASP A 37 -3.16 -8.49 -8.45
CA ASP A 37 -3.91 -8.05 -9.62
C ASP A 37 -5.42 -8.28 -9.45
N ARG A 38 -6.22 -7.27 -9.81
CA ARG A 38 -7.67 -7.28 -9.63
C ARG A 38 -8.42 -6.60 -10.77
N GLY A 39 -9.67 -7.02 -10.97
CA GLY A 39 -10.53 -6.55 -12.07
C GLY A 39 -10.43 -7.39 -13.34
N GLY A 40 -11.01 -6.87 -14.42
CA GLY A 40 -11.02 -7.54 -15.72
C GLY A 40 -11.80 -8.86 -15.71
N ASN A 41 -11.24 -9.89 -16.34
CA ASN A 41 -11.82 -11.24 -16.39
C ASN A 41 -11.28 -12.16 -15.29
N LEU A 42 -10.54 -11.62 -14.31
CA LEU A 42 -9.99 -12.40 -13.22
C LEU A 42 -11.09 -12.91 -12.28
N THR A 43 -10.83 -14.04 -11.64
CA THR A 43 -11.69 -14.59 -10.58
C THR A 43 -10.86 -14.84 -9.34
N VAL A 44 -11.43 -14.57 -8.17
CA VAL A 44 -10.81 -14.85 -6.87
C VAL A 44 -11.80 -15.67 -6.06
N ASN A 45 -11.38 -16.87 -5.63
CA ASN A 45 -12.22 -17.82 -4.89
C ASN A 45 -13.60 -18.08 -5.54
N GLY A 46 -13.61 -18.26 -6.86
CA GLY A 46 -14.82 -18.55 -7.63
C GLY A 46 -15.77 -17.35 -7.82
N LYS A 47 -15.35 -16.14 -7.44
CA LYS A 47 -16.12 -14.90 -7.59
C LYS A 47 -15.47 -13.98 -8.62
N PRO A 48 -16.24 -13.08 -9.25
CA PRO A 48 -15.67 -12.00 -10.06
C PRO A 48 -14.64 -11.19 -9.26
N SER A 49 -13.51 -10.89 -9.88
CA SER A 49 -12.51 -9.95 -9.37
C SER A 49 -12.93 -8.53 -9.73
N TYR A 50 -13.11 -7.65 -8.75
CA TYR A 50 -13.46 -6.26 -8.98
C TYR A 50 -12.20 -5.39 -8.96
N SER A 51 -12.11 -4.40 -9.84
CA SER A 51 -11.16 -3.29 -9.69
C SER A 51 -11.51 -2.44 -8.47
N VAL A 52 -10.60 -1.55 -8.07
CA VAL A 52 -10.84 -0.56 -6.99
C VAL A 52 -12.10 0.26 -7.28
N ASP A 53 -12.29 0.73 -8.53
CA ASP A 53 -13.46 1.54 -8.89
C ASP A 53 -14.78 0.75 -8.86
N GLN A 54 -14.73 -0.54 -9.23
CA GLN A 54 -15.91 -1.42 -9.18
C GLN A 54 -16.31 -1.69 -7.72
N ALA A 55 -15.34 -1.98 -6.85
CA ALA A 55 -15.57 -2.15 -5.41
C ALA A 55 -16.10 -0.87 -4.76
N ALA A 56 -15.49 0.29 -5.07
CA ALA A 56 -15.96 1.59 -4.61
C ALA A 56 -17.41 1.87 -5.04
N THR A 57 -17.78 1.49 -6.27
CA THR A 57 -19.17 1.63 -6.75
C THR A 57 -20.13 0.71 -5.99
N GLN A 58 -19.70 -0.50 -5.68
CA GLN A 58 -20.49 -1.48 -4.93
C GLN A 58 -20.73 -1.05 -3.47
N LEU A 59 -19.74 -0.44 -2.82
CA LEU A 59 -19.85 0.16 -1.49
C LEU A 59 -20.85 1.33 -1.44
N LEU A 60 -21.11 1.98 -2.57
CA LEU A 60 -22.01 3.13 -2.69
C LEU A 60 -23.37 2.79 -3.31
N ARG A 61 -23.72 1.50 -3.45
CA ARG A 61 -24.91 1.05 -4.20
C ARG A 61 -26.24 1.61 -3.68
N ASP A 62 -26.29 1.98 -2.40
CA ASP A 62 -27.49 2.51 -1.76
C ASP A 62 -27.73 4.00 -2.07
N GLY A 63 -26.74 4.71 -2.64
CA GLY A 63 -26.86 6.12 -3.00
C GLY A 63 -27.00 7.07 -1.82
N ALA A 64 -26.71 6.61 -0.60
CA ALA A 64 -26.78 7.39 0.62
C ALA A 64 -25.61 8.38 0.70
N ALA A 65 -25.90 9.66 0.88
CA ALA A 65 -24.90 10.71 1.01
C ALA A 65 -25.43 11.90 1.81
N TYR A 66 -24.53 12.62 2.48
CA TYR A 66 -24.80 13.99 2.90
C TYR A 66 -24.78 14.94 1.71
N GLN A 67 -25.49 16.05 1.84
CA GLN A 67 -25.46 17.16 0.88
C GLN A 67 -24.65 18.30 1.47
N ASP A 68 -23.77 18.89 0.67
CA ASP A 68 -23.10 20.16 0.98
C ASP A 68 -24.17 21.27 0.93
N LYS A 69 -24.67 21.68 2.10
CA LYS A 69 -25.78 22.63 2.21
C LYS A 69 -25.35 24.07 2.02
N ASP A 70 -24.08 24.37 2.32
CA ASP A 70 -23.56 25.73 2.26
C ASP A 70 -22.71 26.03 1.01
N GLY A 71 -22.45 25.00 0.20
CA GLY A 71 -21.70 25.10 -1.05
C GLY A 71 -20.20 25.32 -0.84
N SER A 72 -19.67 24.93 0.33
CA SER A 72 -18.26 25.10 0.69
C SER A 72 -17.31 24.17 -0.07
N GLY A 73 -17.84 23.15 -0.75
CA GLY A 73 -17.06 22.08 -1.37
C GLY A 73 -16.58 21.03 -0.37
N LYS A 74 -17.13 21.02 0.85
CA LYS A 74 -16.84 20.05 1.91
C LYS A 74 -18.15 19.62 2.57
N ILE A 75 -18.15 18.42 3.14
CA ILE A 75 -19.21 17.99 4.06
C ILE A 75 -18.79 18.32 5.48
N GLU A 76 -19.46 19.28 6.11
CA GLU A 76 -19.22 19.67 7.49
C GLU A 76 -20.13 18.91 8.45
N LEU A 77 -19.60 17.90 9.12
CA LEU A 77 -20.35 17.11 10.09
C LEU A 77 -20.08 17.59 11.52
N THR A 78 -21.15 17.65 12.31
CA THR A 78 -21.04 17.82 13.76
C THR A 78 -21.26 16.50 14.47
N TYR A 79 -20.68 16.31 15.66
CA TYR A 79 -20.92 15.10 16.44
C TYR A 79 -21.11 15.37 17.94
N THR A 80 -21.83 14.46 18.60
CA THR A 80 -21.90 14.38 20.07
C THR A 80 -21.70 12.95 20.58
N PHE A 81 -20.99 12.83 21.70
CA PHE A 81 -21.05 11.63 22.53
C PHE A 81 -22.22 11.73 23.49
N LEU A 82 -23.20 10.83 23.36
CA LEU A 82 -24.40 10.87 24.17
C LEU A 82 -24.06 10.71 25.66
N THR A 83 -24.62 11.57 26.51
CA THR A 83 -24.52 11.48 27.97
C THR A 83 -25.75 10.82 28.60
N SER A 84 -26.86 10.77 27.87
CA SER A 84 -28.08 10.07 28.25
C SER A 84 -28.87 9.69 26.98
N ALA A 85 -29.66 8.63 27.08
CA ALA A 85 -30.67 8.26 26.08
C ALA A 85 -31.95 7.83 26.78
N SER A 86 -33.09 8.38 26.37
CA SER A 86 -34.39 8.01 26.95
C SER A 86 -34.75 6.57 26.59
N SER A 87 -35.57 5.91 27.41
CA SER A 87 -36.11 4.58 27.05
C SER A 87 -36.87 4.60 25.72
N SER A 88 -37.54 5.71 25.38
CA SER A 88 -38.20 5.87 24.08
C SER A 88 -37.18 5.87 22.93
N THR A 89 -36.06 6.58 23.07
CA THR A 89 -34.96 6.59 22.09
C THR A 89 -34.38 5.19 21.93
N MET A 90 -34.03 4.53 23.03
CA MET A 90 -33.45 3.19 23.01
C MET A 90 -34.41 2.18 22.36
N ASN A 91 -35.70 2.22 22.71
CA ASN A 91 -36.72 1.33 22.14
C ASN A 91 -36.93 1.53 20.63
N LYS A 92 -36.78 2.77 20.11
CA LYS A 92 -36.85 3.02 18.65
C LYS A 92 -35.77 2.26 17.88
N HIS A 93 -34.62 2.04 18.51
CA HIS A 93 -33.51 1.28 17.93
C HIS A 93 -33.52 -0.21 18.34
N GLY A 94 -34.54 -0.67 19.10
CA GLY A 94 -34.59 -2.06 19.58
C GLY A 94 -33.49 -2.42 20.58
N ILE A 95 -32.93 -1.44 21.29
CA ILE A 95 -31.81 -1.63 22.24
C ILE A 95 -32.21 -1.25 23.66
N THR A 96 -31.41 -1.68 24.64
CA THR A 96 -31.56 -1.37 26.06
C THR A 96 -30.21 -1.12 26.74
N GLY A 97 -30.24 -0.62 27.97
CA GLY A 97 -29.06 -0.51 28.82
C GLY A 97 -28.01 0.50 28.31
N PHE A 98 -28.45 1.74 28.13
CA PHE A 98 -27.59 2.84 27.70
C PHE A 98 -26.38 2.99 28.62
N SER A 99 -25.21 3.20 28.02
CA SER A 99 -24.09 3.82 28.72
C SER A 99 -23.38 4.82 27.81
N GLN A 100 -22.86 5.89 28.40
CA GLN A 100 -22.06 6.86 27.66
C GLN A 100 -20.73 6.24 27.22
N PHE A 101 -20.13 6.80 26.17
CA PHE A 101 -18.77 6.46 25.79
C PHE A 101 -17.77 6.79 26.92
N SER A 102 -16.85 5.87 27.18
CA SER A 102 -15.70 6.10 28.05
C SER A 102 -14.72 7.09 27.42
N SER A 103 -13.79 7.65 28.20
CA SER A 103 -12.76 8.55 27.66
C SER A 103 -11.91 7.88 26.57
N GLN A 104 -11.62 6.57 26.69
CA GLN A 104 -10.91 5.81 25.67
C GLN A 104 -11.74 5.68 24.39
N GLN A 105 -13.03 5.33 24.50
CA GLN A 105 -13.91 5.24 23.33
C GLN A 105 -14.03 6.59 22.61
N LYS A 106 -14.16 7.70 23.35
CA LYS A 106 -14.20 9.06 22.77
C LYS A 106 -12.92 9.39 22.00
N ALA A 107 -11.76 9.16 22.62
CA ALA A 107 -10.47 9.43 21.98
C ALA A 107 -10.29 8.62 20.69
N GLN A 108 -10.66 7.34 20.72
CA GLN A 108 -10.52 6.44 19.56
C GLN A 108 -11.53 6.73 18.45
N ALA A 109 -12.75 7.17 18.81
CA ALA A 109 -13.73 7.64 17.84
C ALA A 109 -13.26 8.90 17.11
N VAL A 110 -12.61 9.83 17.82
CA VAL A 110 -12.00 11.02 17.20
C VAL A 110 -10.90 10.62 16.22
N LEU A 111 -10.03 9.68 16.57
CA LEU A 111 -8.99 9.19 15.65
C LEU A 111 -9.58 8.48 14.41
N ALA A 112 -10.70 7.75 14.57
CA ALA A 112 -11.42 7.14 13.45
C ALA A 112 -12.11 8.18 12.55
N MET A 113 -12.70 9.24 13.12
CA MET A 113 -13.22 10.36 12.32
C MET A 113 -12.10 11.10 11.58
N GLN A 114 -10.96 11.32 12.23
CA GLN A 114 -9.79 11.95 11.60
C GLN A 114 -9.27 11.13 10.41
N SER A 115 -9.24 9.79 10.50
CA SER A 115 -8.78 8.97 9.36
C SER A 115 -9.72 9.02 8.16
N TRP A 116 -11.03 9.20 8.35
CA TRP A 116 -11.97 9.49 7.25
C TRP A 116 -11.79 10.90 6.67
N ALA A 117 -11.63 11.91 7.53
CA ALA A 117 -11.40 13.30 7.10
C ALA A 117 -10.06 13.48 6.36
N ASP A 118 -9.08 12.63 6.65
CA ASP A 118 -7.80 12.65 5.95
C ASP A 118 -7.95 12.34 4.46
N VAL A 119 -8.88 11.47 4.09
CA VAL A 119 -8.91 10.90 2.74
C VAL A 119 -9.97 11.54 1.83
N ALA A 120 -10.99 12.20 2.40
CA ALA A 120 -12.05 12.87 1.65
C ALA A 120 -12.41 14.24 2.23
N ASN A 121 -13.10 15.07 1.45
CA ASN A 121 -13.51 16.43 1.87
C ASN A 121 -14.67 16.41 2.88
N VAL A 122 -14.44 15.79 4.03
CA VAL A 122 -15.36 15.72 5.18
C VAL A 122 -14.65 16.29 6.40
N THR A 123 -15.35 17.06 7.21
CA THR A 123 -14.84 17.57 8.49
C THR A 123 -15.74 17.17 9.64
N PHE A 124 -15.16 17.03 10.83
CA PHE A 124 -15.87 16.62 12.04
C PHE A 124 -15.62 17.64 13.16
N ALA A 125 -16.69 18.16 13.76
CA ALA A 125 -16.60 19.09 14.89
C ALA A 125 -17.52 18.68 16.04
N GLU A 126 -16.98 18.59 17.26
CA GLU A 126 -17.80 18.33 18.45
C GLU A 126 -18.70 19.54 18.75
N LYS A 127 -19.99 19.43 18.43
CA LYS A 127 -21.00 20.49 18.60
C LYS A 127 -22.36 19.84 18.82
N ALA A 128 -23.23 20.52 19.57
CA ALA A 128 -24.55 19.96 19.92
C ALA A 128 -25.45 19.65 18.69
N THR A 129 -25.39 20.47 17.65
CA THR A 129 -26.10 20.32 16.35
C THR A 129 -25.40 21.18 15.29
N GLY A 130 -25.80 21.03 14.03
CA GLY A 130 -25.39 21.91 12.92
C GLY A 130 -24.65 21.17 11.80
N GLY A 131 -24.10 21.92 10.86
CA GLY A 131 -23.43 21.39 9.68
C GLY A 131 -24.37 20.74 8.66
N ASP A 132 -23.78 20.00 7.74
CA ASP A 132 -24.47 19.21 6.72
C ASP A 132 -25.16 17.98 7.31
N GLY A 133 -24.64 17.49 8.45
CA GLY A 133 -25.20 16.39 9.21
C GLY A 133 -24.75 16.42 10.67
N HIS A 134 -25.48 15.70 11.52
CA HIS A 134 -25.14 15.54 12.93
C HIS A 134 -25.04 14.06 13.28
N MET A 135 -23.93 13.68 13.92
CA MET A 135 -23.63 12.31 14.31
C MET A 135 -23.74 12.12 15.82
N THR A 136 -24.19 10.94 16.24
CA THR A 136 -24.27 10.60 17.67
C THR A 136 -23.66 9.23 17.96
N PHE A 137 -22.98 9.13 19.09
CA PHE A 137 -22.31 7.92 19.53
C PHE A 137 -22.80 7.50 20.92
N GLY A 138 -23.21 6.25 21.08
CA GLY A 138 -23.67 5.70 22.36
C GLY A 138 -23.45 4.20 22.50
N ASN A 139 -23.37 3.70 23.74
CA ASN A 139 -23.31 2.27 23.99
C ASN A 139 -24.70 1.71 24.35
N TYR A 140 -24.91 0.42 24.07
CA TYR A 140 -26.03 -0.37 24.54
C TYR A 140 -25.54 -1.71 25.14
N SER A 141 -26.38 -2.43 25.88
CA SER A 141 -25.98 -3.68 26.52
C SER A 141 -26.86 -4.90 26.19
N GLY A 142 -28.01 -4.71 25.54
CA GLY A 142 -28.86 -5.80 25.04
C GLY A 142 -29.92 -5.33 24.03
N GLY A 143 -30.55 -6.28 23.34
CA GLY A 143 -31.58 -6.03 22.32
C GLY A 143 -31.20 -6.58 20.95
N GLN A 144 -30.40 -5.84 20.18
CA GLN A 144 -29.89 -6.20 18.85
C GLN A 144 -28.95 -7.42 18.90
N ASP A 145 -29.52 -8.62 19.04
CA ASP A 145 -28.79 -9.87 19.19
C ASP A 145 -27.96 -10.18 17.94
N GLY A 146 -26.68 -10.51 18.14
CA GLY A 146 -25.72 -10.80 17.07
C GLY A 146 -24.95 -9.59 16.54
N ALA A 147 -25.41 -8.36 16.79
CA ALA A 147 -24.72 -7.14 16.38
C ALA A 147 -23.66 -6.73 17.41
N ALA A 148 -22.41 -6.53 16.95
CA ALA A 148 -21.35 -5.92 17.74
C ALA A 148 -21.53 -4.39 17.86
N ALA A 149 -22.03 -3.79 16.80
CA ALA A 149 -22.44 -2.39 16.69
C ALA A 149 -23.39 -2.27 15.49
N PHE A 150 -24.00 -1.10 15.33
CA PHE A 150 -24.75 -0.74 14.13
C PHE A 150 -24.81 0.79 13.97
N ALA A 151 -25.04 1.24 12.74
CA ALA A 151 -25.21 2.63 12.39
C ALA A 151 -26.26 2.82 11.30
N TYR A 152 -26.63 4.07 11.06
CA TYR A 152 -27.59 4.43 10.03
C TYR A 152 -26.93 5.27 8.94
N LEU A 153 -27.15 4.85 7.69
CA LEU A 153 -26.78 5.61 6.50
C LEU A 153 -27.42 7.03 6.54
N PRO A 154 -26.80 8.03 5.91
CA PRO A 154 -27.39 9.36 5.77
C PRO A 154 -28.55 9.36 4.75
N GLY A 155 -29.49 10.29 4.92
CA GLY A 155 -30.54 10.54 3.94
C GLY A 155 -31.69 9.53 3.95
N THR A 156 -31.82 8.68 4.98
CA THR A 156 -32.89 7.66 5.06
C THR A 156 -34.25 8.25 5.40
N GLY A 157 -34.28 9.50 5.90
CA GLY A 157 -35.51 10.18 6.34
C GLY A 157 -36.11 9.60 7.62
N ALA A 158 -35.42 8.67 8.28
CA ALA A 158 -35.91 7.96 9.45
C ALA A 158 -35.74 8.76 10.76
N GLY A 159 -35.00 9.87 10.72
CA GLY A 159 -34.82 10.79 11.85
C GLY A 159 -33.73 10.36 12.84
N TYR A 160 -32.86 9.43 12.44
CA TYR A 160 -31.69 8.97 13.21
C TYR A 160 -30.45 8.76 12.34
N ASP A 161 -30.43 9.37 11.15
CA ASP A 161 -29.24 9.48 10.29
C ASP A 161 -28.03 9.94 11.11
N GLY A 162 -26.87 9.33 10.86
CA GLY A 162 -25.63 9.68 11.57
C GLY A 162 -25.49 9.11 12.99
N SER A 163 -26.47 8.33 13.49
CA SER A 163 -26.36 7.68 14.80
C SER A 163 -25.65 6.32 14.69
N SER A 164 -24.71 6.06 15.60
CA SER A 164 -24.05 4.76 15.75
C SER A 164 -24.06 4.28 17.20
N TRP A 165 -24.25 2.97 17.36
CA TRP A 165 -24.49 2.31 18.64
C TRP A 165 -23.59 1.09 18.81
N TYR A 166 -22.97 0.96 19.99
CA TYR A 166 -21.91 -0.02 20.23
C TYR A 166 -22.23 -0.93 21.41
N LEU A 167 -22.19 -2.26 21.18
CA LEU A 167 -22.51 -3.22 22.23
C LEU A 167 -21.41 -3.24 23.29
N THR A 168 -21.79 -3.08 24.55
CA THR A 168 -20.91 -3.28 25.70
C THR A 168 -21.67 -4.00 26.80
N ASN A 169 -21.31 -5.26 27.08
CA ASN A 169 -21.86 -6.01 28.21
C ASN A 169 -20.79 -6.96 28.79
N SER A 170 -21.18 -7.88 29.68
CA SER A 170 -20.22 -8.82 30.28
C SER A 170 -19.70 -9.87 29.28
N SER A 171 -20.48 -10.18 28.24
CA SER A 171 -20.19 -11.23 27.26
C SER A 171 -19.50 -10.69 26.00
N TYR A 172 -19.57 -9.39 25.76
CA TYR A 172 -18.92 -8.70 24.64
C TYR A 172 -18.17 -7.46 25.14
N THR A 173 -16.84 -7.54 25.10
CA THR A 173 -15.91 -6.52 25.61
C THR A 173 -15.07 -5.78 24.56
N PRO A 174 -14.90 -6.21 23.28
CA PRO A 174 -14.04 -5.49 22.33
C PRO A 174 -14.29 -3.98 22.24
N ASN A 175 -15.55 -3.54 22.24
CA ASN A 175 -15.90 -2.11 22.16
C ASN A 175 -15.62 -1.32 23.44
N LYS A 176 -15.32 -1.97 24.58
CA LYS A 176 -14.99 -1.27 25.84
C LYS A 176 -13.58 -0.68 25.81
N THR A 177 -12.68 -1.31 25.08
CA THR A 177 -11.25 -0.97 25.02
C THR A 177 -10.79 -0.87 23.56
N PRO A 178 -11.40 -0.01 22.73
CA PRO A 178 -10.90 0.22 21.37
C PRO A 178 -9.48 0.77 21.47
N ASP A 179 -8.60 0.26 20.62
CA ASP A 179 -7.20 0.68 20.56
C ASP A 179 -6.61 0.34 19.21
N LEU A 180 -5.43 0.89 18.91
CA LEU A 180 -4.70 0.67 17.67
C LEU A 180 -4.66 -0.83 17.32
N ASN A 181 -5.12 -1.12 16.10
CA ASN A 181 -5.11 -2.42 15.45
C ASN A 181 -5.95 -3.52 16.09
N ASN A 182 -6.86 -3.18 17.00
CA ASN A 182 -7.83 -4.11 17.55
C ASN A 182 -9.23 -3.97 16.91
N TYR A 183 -10.06 -4.99 17.09
CA TYR A 183 -11.38 -5.04 16.50
C TYR A 183 -12.31 -3.91 16.97
N GLY A 184 -12.15 -3.42 18.21
CA GLY A 184 -12.94 -2.31 18.74
C GLY A 184 -12.67 -0.99 18.00
N ARG A 185 -11.40 -0.72 17.65
CA ARG A 185 -11.05 0.45 16.83
C ARG A 185 -11.53 0.30 15.39
N GLN A 186 -11.41 -0.88 14.78
CA GLN A 186 -11.98 -1.12 13.45
C GLN A 186 -13.51 -0.95 13.44
N THR A 187 -14.20 -1.43 14.48
CA THR A 187 -15.66 -1.25 14.62
C THR A 187 -16.05 0.22 14.63
N LEU A 188 -15.29 1.09 15.32
CA LEU A 188 -15.53 2.54 15.26
C LEU A 188 -15.42 3.08 13.83
N THR A 189 -14.32 2.75 13.13
CA THR A 189 -14.08 3.20 11.75
C THR A 189 -15.16 2.68 10.79
N HIS A 190 -15.58 1.43 10.95
CA HIS A 190 -16.65 0.78 10.19
C HIS A 190 -17.99 1.49 10.35
N GLU A 191 -18.47 1.66 11.59
CA GLU A 191 -19.75 2.31 11.83
C GLU A 191 -19.75 3.78 11.38
N ILE A 192 -18.62 4.48 11.49
CA ILE A 192 -18.48 5.82 10.92
C ILE A 192 -18.59 5.77 9.39
N GLY A 193 -18.00 4.77 8.72
CA GLY A 193 -18.18 4.54 7.28
C GLY A 193 -19.66 4.42 6.89
N HIS A 194 -20.45 3.65 7.64
CA HIS A 194 -21.90 3.61 7.46
C HIS A 194 -22.55 4.99 7.62
N THR A 195 -22.26 5.72 8.71
CA THR A 195 -22.84 7.06 8.89
C THR A 195 -22.47 8.06 7.79
N LEU A 196 -21.39 7.78 7.04
CA LEU A 196 -20.94 8.57 5.90
C LEU A 196 -21.55 8.13 4.56
N GLY A 197 -22.21 6.97 4.48
CA GLY A 197 -22.89 6.50 3.26
C GLY A 197 -22.37 5.20 2.67
N LEU A 198 -21.42 4.52 3.30
CA LEU A 198 -20.86 3.28 2.78
C LEU A 198 -21.68 2.09 3.27
N ALA A 199 -22.09 1.21 2.37
CA ALA A 199 -22.68 -0.07 2.70
C ALA A 199 -21.59 -1.14 2.97
N HIS A 200 -21.97 -2.31 3.48
CA HIS A 200 -21.11 -3.49 3.35
C HIS A 200 -20.85 -3.80 1.88
N PRO A 201 -19.70 -4.38 1.48
CA PRO A 201 -19.44 -4.71 0.08
C PRO A 201 -20.43 -5.71 -0.56
N GLY A 202 -21.12 -6.52 0.24
CA GLY A 202 -22.19 -7.41 -0.19
C GLY A 202 -23.49 -7.21 0.59
N ASP A 203 -24.55 -7.91 0.16
CA ASP A 203 -25.87 -7.86 0.81
C ASP A 203 -25.94 -8.87 1.96
N TYR A 204 -25.26 -8.54 3.06
CA TYR A 204 -25.28 -9.30 4.31
C TYR A 204 -25.34 -8.36 5.51
N ASN A 205 -25.86 -8.89 6.62
CA ASN A 205 -25.98 -8.14 7.87
C ASN A 205 -25.85 -9.07 9.08
N ALA A 206 -25.29 -8.58 10.18
CA ALA A 206 -25.24 -9.35 11.42
C ALA A 206 -26.65 -9.59 11.98
N GLY A 207 -26.91 -10.80 12.46
CA GLY A 207 -28.24 -11.20 12.95
C GLY A 207 -29.23 -11.63 11.86
N GLU A 208 -28.91 -11.44 10.59
CA GLU A 208 -29.72 -11.90 9.45
C GLU A 208 -29.14 -13.19 8.84
N GLY A 209 -29.57 -14.33 9.38
CA GLY A 209 -29.06 -15.63 8.96
C GLY A 209 -27.63 -15.89 9.45
N ALA A 210 -26.86 -16.65 8.67
CA ALA A 210 -25.47 -17.00 8.97
C ALA A 210 -24.61 -16.76 7.73
N PRO A 211 -24.41 -15.49 7.33
CA PRO A 211 -23.67 -15.17 6.12
C PRO A 211 -22.23 -15.66 6.23
N THR A 212 -21.66 -16.03 5.10
CA THR A 212 -20.29 -16.49 4.94
C THR A 212 -19.62 -15.74 3.79
N TYR A 213 -18.30 -15.85 3.66
CA TYR A 213 -17.61 -15.29 2.50
C TYR A 213 -18.11 -15.86 1.15
N ASN A 214 -18.81 -17.00 1.13
CA ASN A 214 -19.45 -17.48 -0.10
C ASN A 214 -20.59 -16.58 -0.59
N ASP A 215 -21.17 -15.79 0.31
CA ASP A 215 -22.25 -14.84 0.04
C ASP A 215 -21.71 -13.47 -0.41
N ALA A 216 -20.38 -13.26 -0.40
CA ALA A 216 -19.74 -12.07 -0.92
C ALA A 216 -19.97 -11.89 -2.43
N SER A 217 -20.27 -10.66 -2.85
CA SER A 217 -20.58 -10.33 -4.25
C SER A 217 -19.36 -10.38 -5.19
N TYR A 218 -18.16 -10.14 -4.67
CA TYR A 218 -16.90 -10.15 -5.41
C TYR A 218 -15.75 -10.67 -4.54
N GLY A 219 -14.65 -11.08 -5.19
CA GLY A 219 -13.55 -11.75 -4.50
C GLY A 219 -12.84 -10.89 -3.46
N GLN A 220 -12.65 -9.60 -3.72
CA GLN A 220 -11.97 -8.65 -2.83
C GLN A 220 -12.85 -8.10 -1.70
N ASP A 221 -14.05 -8.62 -1.48
CA ASP A 221 -14.83 -8.35 -0.27
C ASP A 221 -14.17 -9.05 0.92
N THR A 222 -13.11 -8.45 1.44
CA THR A 222 -12.43 -8.87 2.67
C THR A 222 -11.89 -7.65 3.42
N ARG A 223 -11.55 -7.85 4.68
CA ARG A 223 -10.85 -6.88 5.54
C ARG A 223 -9.43 -6.59 5.08
N GLY A 224 -8.96 -7.21 3.99
CA GLY A 224 -7.74 -6.83 3.29
C GLY A 224 -7.91 -5.60 2.40
N TYR A 225 -9.15 -5.30 1.97
CA TYR A 225 -9.45 -4.23 1.01
C TYR A 225 -10.42 -3.17 1.54
N SER A 226 -11.32 -3.55 2.45
CA SER A 226 -12.34 -2.65 3.02
C SER A 226 -12.62 -2.99 4.49
N VAL A 227 -12.61 -1.97 5.35
CA VAL A 227 -13.07 -2.10 6.74
C VAL A 227 -14.57 -2.34 6.83
N MET A 228 -15.32 -2.12 5.75
CA MET A 228 -16.75 -2.41 5.65
C MET A 228 -17.04 -3.92 5.47
N SER A 229 -16.02 -4.75 5.23
CA SER A 229 -16.19 -6.19 5.03
C SER A 229 -16.31 -6.97 6.35
N TYR A 230 -17.11 -8.03 6.34
CA TYR A 230 -17.17 -9.01 7.43
C TYR A 230 -16.07 -10.07 7.34
N TRP A 231 -15.47 -10.25 6.17
CA TRP A 231 -14.67 -11.43 5.87
C TRP A 231 -13.19 -11.20 6.14
N SER A 232 -12.52 -12.18 6.76
CA SER A 232 -11.08 -12.10 7.00
C SER A 232 -10.31 -11.91 5.69
N GLU A 233 -9.26 -11.10 5.77
CA GLU A 233 -8.25 -10.87 4.75
C GLU A 233 -7.62 -12.17 4.24
N SER A 234 -7.57 -13.22 5.07
CA SER A 234 -7.04 -14.53 4.70
C SER A 234 -7.79 -15.21 3.55
N ASN A 235 -9.05 -14.84 3.29
CA ASN A 235 -9.76 -15.33 2.11
C ASN A 235 -9.03 -14.91 0.82
N THR A 236 -8.36 -13.77 0.81
CA THR A 236 -7.66 -13.23 -0.37
C THR A 236 -6.14 -13.37 -0.27
N SER A 237 -5.66 -14.29 0.56
CA SER A 237 -4.23 -14.63 0.78
C SER A 237 -3.39 -13.57 1.49
N GLN A 238 -4.00 -12.51 2.02
CA GLN A 238 -3.35 -11.63 3.00
C GLN A 238 -3.29 -12.29 4.38
N ASN A 239 -2.46 -11.75 5.27
CA ASN A 239 -2.36 -12.21 6.65
C ASN A 239 -1.91 -11.07 7.57
N PHE A 240 -2.79 -10.65 8.47
CA PHE A 240 -2.52 -9.56 9.42
C PHE A 240 -2.14 -10.06 10.82
N SER A 241 -1.83 -11.34 10.96
CA SER A 241 -1.40 -11.95 12.22
C SER A 241 0.12 -12.01 12.35
N LYS A 242 0.62 -11.61 13.51
CA LYS A 242 2.03 -11.74 13.89
C LYS A 242 2.12 -12.19 15.34
N GLY A 243 2.96 -13.19 15.60
CA GLY A 243 3.09 -13.79 16.93
C GLY A 243 1.79 -14.43 17.45
N GLY A 244 0.91 -14.89 16.55
CA GLY A 244 -0.39 -15.46 16.90
C GLY A 244 -1.46 -14.45 17.30
N VAL A 245 -1.21 -13.15 17.13
CA VAL A 245 -2.16 -12.08 17.43
C VAL A 245 -2.56 -11.39 16.13
N GLU A 246 -3.84 -11.49 15.78
CA GLU A 246 -4.45 -10.80 14.64
C GLU A 246 -4.39 -9.27 14.82
N ALA A 247 -4.33 -8.54 13.71
CA ALA A 247 -4.49 -7.09 13.65
C ALA A 247 -5.63 -6.73 12.70
N TYR A 248 -6.30 -5.64 13.00
CA TYR A 248 -7.41 -5.09 12.21
C TYR A 248 -7.04 -3.68 11.77
N SER A 249 -7.33 -3.27 10.54
CA SER A 249 -7.02 -1.90 10.12
C SER A 249 -7.82 -0.89 10.95
N SER A 250 -7.13 0.15 11.42
CA SER A 250 -7.70 1.22 12.25
C SER A 250 -8.20 2.42 11.44
N GLY A 251 -7.81 2.51 10.17
CA GLY A 251 -8.23 3.55 9.22
C GLY A 251 -8.88 2.94 7.98
N PRO A 252 -9.42 3.77 7.07
CA PRO A 252 -9.95 3.31 5.79
C PRO A 252 -8.89 2.57 4.97
N LEU A 253 -9.27 1.48 4.31
CA LEU A 253 -8.45 0.71 3.37
C LEU A 253 -8.71 1.16 1.92
N MET A 254 -7.99 0.57 0.96
CA MET A 254 -7.96 1.04 -0.43
C MET A 254 -9.36 1.23 -1.07
N ASP A 255 -10.27 0.27 -0.88
CA ASP A 255 -11.61 0.35 -1.47
C ASP A 255 -12.50 1.35 -0.73
N ASP A 256 -12.28 1.50 0.59
CA ASP A 256 -12.96 2.50 1.42
C ASP A 256 -12.58 3.92 1.00
N ILE A 257 -11.28 4.16 0.80
CA ILE A 257 -10.73 5.45 0.34
C ILE A 257 -11.34 5.79 -1.02
N ALA A 258 -11.30 4.87 -1.98
CA ALA A 258 -11.87 5.11 -3.30
C ALA A 258 -13.39 5.39 -3.25
N ALA A 259 -14.14 4.69 -2.38
CA ALA A 259 -15.57 4.91 -2.20
C ALA A 259 -15.86 6.30 -1.62
N ILE A 260 -15.22 6.67 -0.50
CA ILE A 260 -15.51 7.95 0.16
C ILE A 260 -15.04 9.13 -0.68
N GLN A 261 -13.95 8.99 -1.43
CA GLN A 261 -13.49 10.01 -2.39
C GLN A 261 -14.43 10.14 -3.58
N LYS A 262 -15.03 9.04 -4.05
CA LYS A 262 -16.08 9.11 -5.07
C LYS A 262 -17.34 9.82 -4.58
N LEU A 263 -17.62 9.73 -3.28
CA LEU A 263 -18.80 10.35 -2.66
C LEU A 263 -18.60 11.85 -2.37
N TYR A 264 -17.46 12.21 -1.77
CA TYR A 264 -17.21 13.56 -1.23
C TYR A 264 -15.98 14.26 -1.83
N GLY A 265 -15.30 13.65 -2.79
CA GLY A 265 -14.06 14.16 -3.37
C GLY A 265 -12.83 13.87 -2.50
N ALA A 266 -11.69 13.69 -3.16
CA ALA A 266 -10.40 13.49 -2.50
C ALA A 266 -9.95 14.74 -1.73
N ASN A 267 -9.41 14.53 -0.52
CA ASN A 267 -8.84 15.62 0.27
C ASN A 267 -7.39 15.88 -0.18
N THR A 268 -7.23 16.86 -1.07
CA THR A 268 -5.92 17.26 -1.62
C THR A 268 -5.12 18.19 -0.71
N THR A 269 -5.52 18.34 0.56
CA THR A 269 -4.81 19.16 1.56
C THR A 269 -4.12 18.31 2.63
N THR A 270 -4.34 17.00 2.61
CA THR A 270 -3.76 16.06 3.57
C THR A 270 -2.32 15.76 3.20
N ARG A 271 -1.40 16.00 4.14
CA ARG A 271 0.01 15.58 4.07
C ARG A 271 0.78 16.08 2.82
N THR A 272 0.46 17.28 2.31
CA THR A 272 1.05 17.87 1.08
C THR A 272 2.56 18.20 1.11
N GLY A 273 3.31 17.73 2.11
CA GLY A 273 4.76 17.91 2.20
C GLY A 273 5.41 16.58 2.51
N ASP A 274 6.75 16.53 2.49
CA ASP A 274 7.51 15.28 2.60
C ASP A 274 7.13 14.46 3.84
N THR A 275 6.43 13.35 3.60
CA THR A 275 5.87 12.50 4.64
C THR A 275 6.57 11.15 4.69
N THR A 276 7.02 10.77 5.89
CA THR A 276 7.50 9.43 6.19
C THR A 276 6.38 8.61 6.85
N TYR A 277 6.17 7.39 6.36
CA TYR A 277 5.22 6.39 6.86
C TYR A 277 5.98 5.18 7.42
N GLY A 278 5.45 4.52 8.45
CA GLY A 278 6.15 3.43 9.12
C GLY A 278 7.07 3.92 10.24
N PHE A 279 8.32 3.46 10.27
CA PHE A 279 9.32 3.96 11.22
C PHE A 279 9.61 5.44 10.96
N ASN A 280 10.01 6.16 12.00
CA ASN A 280 10.34 7.59 11.91
C ASN A 280 9.19 8.45 11.34
N SER A 281 7.95 7.97 11.45
CA SER A 281 6.79 8.60 10.83
C SER A 281 6.54 10.02 11.33
N ASN A 282 6.27 10.92 10.39
CA ASN A 282 5.78 12.28 10.65
C ASN A 282 4.32 12.45 10.14
N ALA A 283 3.66 11.36 9.70
CA ALA A 283 2.31 11.38 9.14
C ALA A 283 1.21 11.80 10.15
N GLY A 284 1.55 11.89 11.44
CA GLY A 284 0.67 12.37 12.50
C GLY A 284 -0.51 11.44 12.81
N ARG A 285 -0.40 10.15 12.48
CA ARG A 285 -1.42 9.12 12.77
C ARG A 285 -0.80 7.89 13.41
N ASP A 286 -1.50 7.32 14.38
CA ASP A 286 -1.11 6.11 15.09
C ASP A 286 -0.98 4.91 14.13
N PHE A 287 -1.98 4.71 13.27
CA PHE A 287 -2.02 3.58 12.33
C PHE A 287 -1.04 3.67 11.16
N LEU A 288 -0.41 4.83 10.95
CA LEU A 288 0.60 5.07 9.91
C LEU A 288 2.04 5.04 10.47
N SER A 289 2.20 4.67 11.75
CA SER A 289 3.47 4.71 12.47
C SER A 289 3.91 3.32 12.92
N ALA A 290 5.22 3.08 12.91
CA ALA A 290 5.88 1.97 13.56
C ALA A 290 6.99 2.50 14.49
N SER A 291 7.18 1.82 15.61
CA SER A 291 8.11 2.21 16.68
C SER A 291 8.95 1.04 17.17
N SER A 292 8.57 -0.19 16.84
CA SER A 292 9.26 -1.42 17.21
C SER A 292 9.16 -2.46 16.09
N SER A 293 10.16 -3.34 16.00
CA SER A 293 10.16 -4.49 15.09
C SER A 293 9.02 -5.49 15.35
N SER A 294 8.38 -5.42 16.53
CA SER A 294 7.20 -6.21 16.89
C SER A 294 5.89 -5.66 16.34
N ASP A 295 5.88 -4.41 15.85
CA ASP A 295 4.64 -3.74 15.45
C ASP A 295 3.99 -4.47 14.26
N LYS A 296 2.66 -4.36 14.22
CA LYS A 296 1.81 -4.87 13.14
C LYS A 296 1.25 -3.64 12.43
N VAL A 297 1.78 -3.31 11.26
CA VAL A 297 1.30 -2.17 10.47
C VAL A 297 0.23 -2.64 9.51
N VAL A 298 -0.97 -2.03 9.53
CA VAL A 298 -2.07 -2.38 8.61
C VAL A 298 -2.75 -1.09 8.15
N PHE A 299 -2.40 -0.60 6.96
CA PHE A 299 -2.87 0.68 6.47
C PHE A 299 -2.88 0.80 4.94
N SER A 300 -3.66 1.76 4.44
CA SER A 300 -3.60 2.24 3.07
C SER A 300 -3.18 3.70 3.06
N VAL A 301 -2.15 4.05 2.29
CA VAL A 301 -1.62 5.41 2.22
C VAL A 301 -2.49 6.27 1.33
N TRP A 302 -3.02 7.35 1.89
CA TRP A 302 -3.47 8.50 1.13
C TRP A 302 -2.50 9.65 1.37
N ASP A 303 -1.94 10.19 0.30
CA ASP A 303 -1.09 11.38 0.33
C ASP A 303 -1.48 12.28 -0.85
N ALA A 304 -1.51 13.59 -0.63
CA ALA A 304 -1.85 14.57 -1.65
C ALA A 304 -0.62 15.20 -2.33
N GLY A 305 0.59 14.87 -1.89
CA GLY A 305 1.84 15.22 -2.56
C GLY A 305 2.95 15.60 -1.59
N GLY A 306 4.14 15.84 -2.14
CA GLY A 306 5.35 15.93 -1.34
C GLY A 306 6.38 14.99 -1.95
N LYS A 307 7.49 14.76 -1.25
CA LYS A 307 8.37 13.64 -1.51
C LYS A 307 8.32 12.66 -0.34
N ASP A 308 7.63 11.55 -0.54
CA ASP A 308 7.18 10.69 0.54
C ASP A 308 7.99 9.40 0.63
N THR A 309 8.03 8.80 1.82
CA THR A 309 8.86 7.63 2.11
C THR A 309 8.09 6.58 2.88
N LEU A 310 8.08 5.35 2.38
CA LEU A 310 7.78 4.17 3.20
C LEU A 310 9.06 3.73 3.92
N ASP A 311 9.15 3.97 5.22
CA ASP A 311 10.30 3.58 6.05
C ASP A 311 9.96 2.34 6.87
N PHE A 312 10.52 1.20 6.45
CA PHE A 312 10.35 -0.10 7.12
C PHE A 312 11.67 -0.63 7.70
N SER A 313 12.61 0.28 7.97
CA SER A 313 13.98 -0.01 8.42
C SER A 313 14.10 -0.77 9.73
N GLY A 314 13.12 -0.64 10.62
CA GLY A 314 13.15 -1.32 11.91
C GLY A 314 12.67 -2.77 11.88
N PHE A 315 12.24 -3.31 10.73
CA PHE A 315 11.85 -4.71 10.59
C PHE A 315 13.04 -5.61 10.20
N THR A 316 12.95 -6.89 10.58
CA THR A 316 14.01 -7.89 10.35
C THR A 316 13.54 -9.06 9.51
N GLN A 317 12.24 -9.13 9.21
CA GLN A 317 11.68 -10.12 8.31
C GLN A 317 11.97 -9.68 6.87
N ASN A 318 12.03 -10.64 5.94
CA ASN A 318 12.02 -10.32 4.52
C ASN A 318 10.72 -9.61 4.16
N GLN A 319 10.83 -8.53 3.40
CA GLN A 319 9.72 -7.66 3.02
C GLN A 319 9.58 -7.63 1.50
N LYS A 320 8.38 -7.28 1.04
CA LYS A 320 8.13 -6.94 -0.35
C LYS A 320 7.38 -5.62 -0.40
N ILE A 321 8.03 -4.59 -0.93
CA ILE A 321 7.54 -3.22 -0.92
C ILE A 321 7.28 -2.79 -2.37
N ASN A 322 6.06 -2.33 -2.64
CA ASN A 322 5.65 -1.85 -3.96
C ASN A 322 5.14 -0.41 -3.86
N LEU A 323 5.80 0.50 -4.58
CA LEU A 323 5.47 1.93 -4.59
C LEU A 323 4.42 2.33 -5.65
N ASN A 324 3.91 1.39 -6.43
CA ASN A 324 2.85 1.68 -7.39
C ASN A 324 1.53 2.00 -6.66
N GLU A 325 0.76 2.95 -7.19
CA GLU A 325 -0.60 3.18 -6.70
C GLU A 325 -1.46 1.91 -6.85
N ALA A 326 -2.49 1.78 -6.02
CA ALA A 326 -3.39 0.63 -6.02
C ALA A 326 -2.68 -0.74 -5.90
N SER A 327 -1.48 -0.76 -5.31
CA SER A 327 -0.70 -1.97 -5.03
C SER A 327 -0.66 -2.30 -3.54
N PHE A 328 -0.17 -3.50 -3.22
CA PHE A 328 -0.02 -4.01 -1.86
C PHE A 328 1.43 -4.42 -1.60
N SER A 329 1.81 -4.38 -0.32
CA SER A 329 3.12 -4.71 0.21
C SER A 329 3.02 -5.70 1.36
N ASP A 330 4.01 -6.58 1.45
CA ASP A 330 4.22 -7.55 2.54
C ASP A 330 5.26 -6.95 3.50
N VAL A 331 4.84 -6.44 4.66
CA VAL A 331 5.67 -5.59 5.53
C VAL A 331 5.73 -6.14 6.95
N GLY A 332 6.93 -6.18 7.53
CA GLY A 332 7.13 -6.53 8.94
C GLY A 332 6.66 -7.94 9.33
N GLY A 333 6.68 -8.89 8.39
CA GLY A 333 6.25 -10.27 8.60
C GLY A 333 4.74 -10.51 8.46
N LEU A 334 3.97 -9.51 8.04
CA LEU A 334 2.60 -9.65 7.57
C LEU A 334 2.58 -9.76 6.04
N VAL A 335 1.42 -10.08 5.46
CA VAL A 335 1.23 -10.24 4.00
C VAL A 335 0.08 -9.35 3.52
N GLY A 336 0.35 -8.53 2.50
CA GLY A 336 -0.61 -7.60 1.88
C GLY A 336 -1.22 -6.58 2.85
N ASN A 337 -0.45 -6.16 3.85
CA ASN A 337 -0.91 -5.35 4.98
C ASN A 337 -0.70 -3.85 4.79
N VAL A 338 0.18 -3.45 3.88
CA VAL A 338 0.38 -2.05 3.49
C VAL A 338 -0.06 -1.89 2.05
N SER A 339 -0.77 -0.81 1.74
CA SER A 339 -1.15 -0.47 0.37
C SER A 339 -1.02 1.02 0.11
N ILE A 340 -0.99 1.41 -1.16
CA ILE A 340 -1.05 2.81 -1.60
C ILE A 340 -2.40 3.02 -2.29
N ALA A 341 -3.17 4.02 -1.84
CA ALA A 341 -4.47 4.32 -2.43
C ALA A 341 -4.31 4.78 -3.89
N LYS A 342 -5.33 4.52 -4.70
CA LYS A 342 -5.39 5.03 -6.07
C LYS A 342 -5.33 6.56 -6.07
N GLY A 343 -4.46 7.13 -6.90
CA GLY A 343 -4.22 8.57 -7.05
C GLY A 343 -3.12 9.13 -6.13
N ALA A 344 -2.60 8.34 -5.19
CA ALA A 344 -1.45 8.74 -4.37
C ALA A 344 -0.13 8.31 -5.04
N THR A 345 0.91 9.13 -4.92
CA THR A 345 2.26 8.82 -5.38
C THR A 345 3.18 8.80 -4.16
N ILE A 346 4.05 7.79 -4.06
CA ILE A 346 5.07 7.69 -3.00
C ILE A 346 6.41 7.45 -3.68
N GLU A 347 7.41 8.28 -3.39
CA GLU A 347 8.66 8.30 -4.13
C GLU A 347 9.70 7.34 -3.57
N ASN A 348 9.74 7.10 -2.26
CA ASN A 348 10.88 6.43 -1.64
C ASN A 348 10.47 5.23 -0.80
N ALA A 349 11.37 4.25 -0.73
CA ALA A 349 11.24 3.09 0.16
C ALA A 349 12.56 2.78 0.86
N ILE A 350 12.47 2.40 2.13
CA ILE A 350 13.57 1.90 2.93
C ILE A 350 13.17 0.52 3.46
N GLY A 351 13.87 -0.51 2.99
CA GLY A 351 13.80 -1.87 3.52
C GLY A 351 14.45 -1.98 4.91
N GLY A 352 14.48 -3.18 5.44
CA GLY A 352 14.91 -3.52 6.79
C GLY A 352 16.27 -4.20 6.82
N SER A 353 16.41 -5.16 7.73
CA SER A 353 17.59 -6.03 7.82
C SER A 353 17.36 -7.44 7.25
N GLY A 354 16.22 -7.65 6.58
CA GLY A 354 15.86 -8.90 5.91
C GLY A 354 16.33 -8.90 4.46
N ASN A 355 16.10 -9.99 3.73
CA ASN A 355 16.31 -9.99 2.29
C ASN A 355 15.05 -9.46 1.62
N ASP A 356 15.06 -8.19 1.26
CA ASP A 356 13.88 -7.45 0.86
C ASP A 356 13.77 -7.31 -0.66
N LEU A 357 12.54 -7.13 -1.13
CA LEU A 357 12.21 -6.86 -2.53
C LEU A 357 11.55 -5.49 -2.63
N LEU A 358 12.16 -4.55 -3.33
CA LEU A 358 11.67 -3.18 -3.49
C LEU A 358 11.35 -2.90 -4.96
N ILE A 359 10.09 -2.52 -5.23
CA ILE A 359 9.60 -2.08 -6.54
C ILE A 359 9.25 -0.59 -6.47
N GLY A 360 9.92 0.20 -7.30
CA GLY A 360 9.61 1.60 -7.58
C GLY A 360 8.35 1.76 -8.44
N ASN A 361 8.15 2.95 -8.99
CA ASN A 361 6.99 3.28 -9.81
C ASN A 361 7.41 4.07 -11.07
N GLY A 362 6.54 4.92 -11.61
CA GLY A 362 6.82 5.67 -12.84
C GLY A 362 7.52 7.02 -12.62
N VAL A 363 7.85 7.38 -11.38
CA VAL A 363 8.58 8.61 -11.03
C VAL A 363 9.95 8.29 -10.47
N SER A 364 10.84 9.28 -10.40
CA SER A 364 12.16 9.12 -9.77
C SER A 364 12.04 8.66 -8.31
N ASN A 365 12.55 7.47 -8.02
CA ASN A 365 12.51 6.87 -6.70
C ASN A 365 13.87 6.93 -5.97
N GLU A 366 13.82 6.96 -4.64
CA GLU A 366 14.97 6.61 -3.79
C GLU A 366 14.68 5.28 -3.07
N LEU A 367 15.37 4.21 -3.48
CA LEU A 367 15.17 2.87 -2.94
C LEU A 367 16.41 2.43 -2.16
N LYS A 368 16.23 2.06 -0.90
CA LYS A 368 17.30 1.60 -0.02
C LYS A 368 16.97 0.20 0.50
N GLY A 369 17.73 -0.82 0.10
CA GLY A 369 17.54 -2.20 0.55
C GLY A 369 17.76 -2.33 2.05
N GLY A 370 18.96 -1.95 2.50
CA GLY A 370 19.32 -1.90 3.91
C GLY A 370 20.42 -2.90 4.21
N ALA A 371 20.14 -3.89 5.06
CA ALA A 371 21.03 -5.03 5.23
C ALA A 371 20.30 -6.29 4.81
N GLY A 372 21.01 -7.26 4.26
CA GLY A 372 20.38 -8.42 3.63
C GLY A 372 20.77 -8.50 2.17
N ASN A 373 20.33 -9.54 1.48
CA ASN A 373 20.51 -9.66 0.04
C ASN A 373 19.24 -9.18 -0.65
N ASP A 374 19.24 -7.91 -1.04
CA ASP A 374 18.04 -7.23 -1.49
C ASP A 374 17.89 -7.26 -3.01
N ILE A 375 16.65 -7.19 -3.49
CA ILE A 375 16.31 -7.08 -4.91
C ILE A 375 15.61 -5.74 -5.13
N LEU A 376 16.23 -4.86 -5.89
CA LEU A 376 15.73 -3.51 -6.17
C LEU A 376 15.35 -3.39 -7.64
N TYR A 377 14.14 -2.92 -7.92
CA TYR A 377 13.65 -2.57 -9.25
C TYR A 377 13.17 -1.12 -9.24
N GLY A 378 13.91 -0.21 -9.87
CA GLY A 378 13.56 1.22 -9.97
C GLY A 378 12.29 1.48 -10.79
N ALA A 379 12.07 0.66 -11.83
CA ALA A 379 11.04 0.83 -12.84
C ALA A 379 11.27 2.06 -13.72
N GLY A 380 10.37 3.05 -13.72
CA GLY A 380 10.47 4.19 -14.63
C GLY A 380 10.87 5.45 -13.89
N GLY A 381 11.86 6.18 -14.37
CA GLY A 381 12.30 7.39 -13.68
C GLY A 381 13.77 7.62 -13.93
N ALA A 382 14.36 8.51 -13.15
CA ALA A 382 15.80 8.51 -12.93
C ALA A 382 16.01 8.19 -11.45
N ASP A 383 16.29 6.93 -11.16
CA ASP A 383 16.22 6.39 -9.81
C ASP A 383 17.58 6.42 -9.13
N LYS A 384 17.53 6.47 -7.81
CA LYS A 384 18.70 6.33 -6.94
C LYS A 384 18.52 5.09 -6.09
N LEU A 385 19.43 4.14 -6.29
CA LEU A 385 19.33 2.80 -5.74
C LEU A 385 20.51 2.58 -4.81
N TRP A 386 20.23 2.14 -3.58
CA TRP A 386 21.22 1.71 -2.61
C TRP A 386 20.90 0.28 -2.21
N GLY A 387 21.82 -0.65 -2.49
CA GLY A 387 21.69 -2.03 -2.01
C GLY A 387 21.89 -2.07 -0.50
N GLY A 388 22.98 -1.45 -0.05
CA GLY A 388 23.40 -1.44 1.33
C GLY A 388 24.36 -2.58 1.63
N ALA A 389 24.10 -3.34 2.70
CA ALA A 389 25.00 -4.39 3.16
C ALA A 389 24.47 -5.79 2.79
N GLY A 390 25.11 -6.44 1.82
CA GLY A 390 24.83 -7.82 1.43
C GLY A 390 25.12 -8.02 -0.05
N SER A 391 24.61 -9.11 -0.63
CA SER A 391 24.68 -9.35 -2.08
C SER A 391 23.40 -8.85 -2.74
N ASP A 392 23.43 -7.63 -3.26
CA ASP A 392 22.23 -6.98 -3.76
C ASP A 392 22.09 -7.11 -5.28
N THR A 393 20.84 -7.14 -5.76
CA THR A 393 20.53 -7.26 -7.19
C THR A 393 19.66 -6.11 -7.66
N PHE A 394 20.19 -5.33 -8.61
CA PHE A 394 19.50 -4.22 -9.27
C PHE A 394 18.93 -4.71 -10.59
N VAL A 395 17.61 -4.89 -10.64
CA VAL A 395 16.90 -5.49 -11.77
C VAL A 395 16.43 -4.40 -12.73
N PHE A 396 16.51 -4.68 -14.03
CA PHE A 396 15.89 -3.88 -15.09
C PHE A 396 15.07 -4.79 -16.01
N ALA A 397 13.82 -4.41 -16.27
CA ALA A 397 12.85 -5.23 -17.01
C ALA A 397 12.61 -4.74 -18.44
N ALA A 398 12.85 -3.45 -18.70
CA ALA A 398 12.78 -2.84 -20.01
C ALA A 398 13.93 -1.83 -20.21
N SER A 399 14.34 -1.60 -21.46
CA SER A 399 15.35 -0.57 -21.76
C SER A 399 14.89 0.84 -21.37
N SER A 400 13.58 1.09 -21.35
CA SER A 400 12.97 2.34 -20.92
C SER A 400 13.15 2.64 -19.43
N ASP A 401 13.46 1.62 -18.62
CA ASP A 401 13.59 1.76 -17.18
C ASP A 401 14.73 2.71 -16.82
N SER A 402 15.81 2.71 -17.63
CA SER A 402 17.00 3.51 -17.38
C SER A 402 17.60 3.99 -18.70
N LYS A 403 16.94 4.93 -19.36
CA LYS A 403 17.33 5.45 -20.68
C LYS A 403 18.23 6.70 -20.57
N PRO A 404 19.02 7.03 -21.60
CA PRO A 404 19.80 8.26 -21.60
C PRO A 404 18.97 9.51 -21.29
N GLY A 405 19.47 10.35 -20.39
CA GLY A 405 18.80 11.57 -19.92
C GLY A 405 17.96 11.40 -18.65
N VAL A 406 17.55 10.17 -18.34
CA VAL A 406 16.89 9.78 -17.08
C VAL A 406 17.50 8.46 -16.58
N ALA A 407 18.83 8.40 -16.58
CA ALA A 407 19.56 7.19 -16.21
C ALA A 407 19.62 7.00 -14.70
N ASP A 408 19.49 5.75 -14.29
CA ASP A 408 19.58 5.34 -12.90
C ASP A 408 21.01 5.41 -12.36
N GLN A 409 21.09 5.59 -11.04
CA GLN A 409 22.32 5.62 -10.29
C GLN A 409 22.25 4.59 -9.17
N ILE A 410 23.12 3.59 -9.25
CA ILE A 410 23.38 2.68 -8.14
C ILE A 410 24.51 3.29 -7.31
N LEU A 411 24.23 3.62 -6.05
CA LEU A 411 25.04 4.59 -5.30
C LEU A 411 26.04 3.97 -4.32
N ASP A 412 26.05 2.65 -4.18
CA ASP A 412 26.94 1.91 -3.26
C ASP A 412 27.41 0.54 -3.80
N PHE A 413 27.51 0.41 -5.13
CA PHE A 413 27.81 -0.85 -5.80
C PHE A 413 29.16 -1.47 -5.40
N VAL A 414 29.14 -2.76 -5.05
CA VAL A 414 30.32 -3.56 -4.68
C VAL A 414 30.52 -4.70 -5.69
N SER A 415 31.52 -4.56 -6.56
CA SER A 415 31.87 -5.61 -7.53
C SER A 415 32.24 -6.95 -6.88
N GLY A 416 31.82 -8.05 -7.52
CA GLY A 416 31.96 -9.40 -7.01
C GLY A 416 30.92 -9.78 -5.93
N LEU A 417 30.15 -8.82 -5.43
CA LEU A 417 29.09 -9.03 -4.46
C LEU A 417 27.72 -8.74 -5.06
N ASP A 418 27.55 -7.52 -5.59
CA ASP A 418 26.30 -7.05 -6.18
C ASP A 418 26.15 -7.45 -7.65
N LYS A 419 24.92 -7.37 -8.16
CA LYS A 419 24.58 -7.66 -9.55
C LYS A 419 23.70 -6.61 -10.19
N ILE A 420 24.01 -6.27 -11.44
CA ILE A 420 23.11 -5.59 -12.36
C ILE A 420 22.44 -6.68 -13.20
N ASP A 421 21.12 -6.80 -13.11
CA ASP A 421 20.35 -7.86 -13.76
C ASP A 421 19.51 -7.29 -14.91
N LEU A 422 19.90 -7.65 -16.13
CA LEU A 422 19.27 -7.25 -17.38
C LEU A 422 18.53 -8.43 -18.04
N THR A 423 18.40 -9.57 -17.35
CA THR A 423 17.83 -10.80 -17.92
C THR A 423 16.36 -10.66 -18.30
N GLY A 424 15.63 -9.72 -17.67
CA GLY A 424 14.28 -9.33 -18.07
C GLY A 424 14.20 -8.69 -19.46
N ILE A 425 15.25 -7.96 -19.85
CA ILE A 425 15.38 -7.29 -21.15
C ILE A 425 15.91 -8.29 -22.20
N THR A 426 17.04 -8.94 -21.89
CA THR A 426 17.77 -9.77 -22.86
C THR A 426 17.11 -11.12 -23.11
N LYS A 427 16.40 -11.67 -22.12
CA LYS A 427 15.70 -12.96 -22.21
C LYS A 427 16.60 -14.09 -22.72
N GLY A 428 17.85 -14.11 -22.28
CA GLY A 428 18.85 -15.11 -22.65
C GLY A 428 19.62 -14.82 -23.93
N ALA A 429 19.42 -13.66 -24.56
CA ALA A 429 20.24 -13.25 -25.70
C ALA A 429 21.68 -12.87 -25.29
N GLY A 430 21.92 -12.54 -24.01
CA GLY A 430 23.21 -12.04 -23.54
C GLY A 430 23.51 -10.62 -24.01
N LEU A 431 24.78 -10.22 -23.85
CA LEU A 431 25.33 -8.94 -24.32
C LEU A 431 26.65 -9.17 -25.07
N HIS A 432 26.97 -8.24 -25.96
CA HIS A 432 28.22 -8.18 -26.71
C HIS A 432 29.06 -7.00 -26.21
N PHE A 433 30.01 -7.26 -25.32
CA PHE A 433 30.87 -6.18 -24.80
C PHE A 433 31.86 -5.69 -25.86
N VAL A 434 31.78 -4.41 -26.19
CA VAL A 434 32.58 -3.73 -27.22
C VAL A 434 33.20 -2.44 -26.66
N ASN A 435 34.25 -1.94 -27.31
CA ASN A 435 34.87 -0.66 -26.93
C ASN A 435 34.06 0.56 -27.42
N SER A 436 33.22 0.37 -28.43
CA SER A 436 32.33 1.36 -29.02
C SER A 436 31.22 0.64 -29.77
N PHE A 437 30.00 1.19 -29.77
CA PHE A 437 28.86 0.60 -30.48
C PHE A 437 29.16 0.35 -31.97
N THR A 438 28.85 -0.85 -32.43
CA THR A 438 28.99 -1.29 -33.83
C THR A 438 27.69 -1.13 -34.62
N GLY A 439 26.58 -0.90 -33.92
CA GLY A 439 25.23 -0.92 -34.47
C GLY A 439 24.58 -2.29 -34.42
N ALA A 440 25.15 -3.25 -33.69
CA ALA A 440 24.51 -4.52 -33.41
C ALA A 440 23.67 -4.43 -32.13
N ALA A 441 22.47 -5.03 -32.17
CA ALA A 441 21.63 -5.13 -30.98
C ALA A 441 22.34 -5.96 -29.89
N GLY A 442 22.28 -5.47 -28.65
CA GLY A 442 22.96 -6.07 -27.51
C GLY A 442 24.43 -5.65 -27.36
N ASP A 443 24.94 -4.75 -28.20
CA ASP A 443 26.25 -4.13 -27.95
C ASP A 443 26.23 -3.41 -26.60
N ALA A 444 27.22 -3.68 -25.77
CA ALA A 444 27.37 -3.10 -24.44
C ALA A 444 28.75 -2.47 -24.27
N VAL A 445 28.80 -1.27 -23.71
CA VAL A 445 30.03 -0.56 -23.37
C VAL A 445 30.05 -0.31 -21.87
N LEU A 446 31.04 -0.89 -21.18
CA LEU A 446 31.30 -0.62 -19.76
C LEU A 446 32.53 0.29 -19.66
N THR A 447 32.30 1.53 -19.22
CA THR A 447 33.39 2.49 -18.97
C THR A 447 33.58 2.69 -17.48
N SER A 448 34.82 2.92 -17.06
CA SER A 448 35.14 3.21 -15.66
C SER A 448 35.96 4.49 -15.55
N SER A 449 35.57 5.37 -14.62
CA SER A 449 36.24 6.65 -14.36
C SER A 449 36.16 6.99 -12.88
N GLY A 450 37.30 7.35 -12.27
CA GLY A 450 37.33 7.77 -10.87
C GLY A 450 36.86 6.72 -9.86
N GLY A 451 36.88 5.42 -10.21
CA GLY A 451 36.37 4.34 -9.36
C GLY A 451 34.87 4.05 -9.51
N ASN A 452 34.19 4.74 -10.43
CA ASN A 452 32.78 4.54 -10.78
C ASN A 452 32.68 3.88 -12.15
N SER A 453 31.52 3.30 -12.48
CA SER A 453 31.26 2.72 -13.80
C SER A 453 30.00 3.29 -14.45
N LEU A 454 29.97 3.21 -15.78
CA LEU A 454 28.81 3.51 -16.62
C LEU A 454 28.65 2.37 -17.61
N LEU A 455 27.53 1.65 -17.49
CA LEU A 455 27.10 0.64 -18.44
C LEU A 455 26.15 1.28 -19.44
N SER A 456 26.52 1.28 -20.71
CA SER A 456 25.69 1.75 -21.82
C SER A 456 25.37 0.56 -22.72
N VAL A 457 24.10 0.38 -23.10
CA VAL A 457 23.68 -0.73 -23.97
C VAL A 457 22.85 -0.21 -25.13
N ASP A 458 23.11 -0.74 -26.33
CA ASP A 458 22.34 -0.52 -27.56
C ASP A 458 21.46 -1.76 -27.79
N PHE A 459 20.28 -1.81 -27.16
CA PHE A 459 19.35 -2.92 -27.34
C PHE A 459 18.67 -2.89 -28.72
N SER A 460 18.50 -1.72 -29.33
CA SER A 460 17.84 -1.54 -30.63
C SER A 460 18.72 -1.84 -31.85
N GLY A 461 20.05 -1.82 -31.70
CA GLY A 461 21.00 -1.99 -32.80
C GLY A 461 21.06 -0.76 -33.71
N HIS A 462 21.05 0.43 -33.12
CA HIS A 462 21.08 1.71 -33.85
C HIS A 462 22.42 2.45 -33.75
N GLY A 463 23.42 1.84 -33.10
CA GLY A 463 24.75 2.39 -32.91
C GLY A 463 24.82 3.45 -31.81
N VAL A 464 23.78 3.54 -30.97
CA VAL A 464 23.65 4.49 -29.87
C VAL A 464 23.03 3.79 -28.67
N ALA A 465 23.39 4.22 -27.46
CA ALA A 465 22.80 3.66 -26.25
C ALA A 465 21.30 4.02 -26.18
N ASP A 466 20.46 3.04 -25.88
CA ASP A 466 19.06 3.22 -25.49
C ASP A 466 18.82 2.80 -24.02
N PHE A 467 19.84 2.28 -23.36
CA PHE A 467 19.91 2.01 -21.92
C PHE A 467 21.23 2.50 -21.32
N LEU A 468 21.18 3.06 -20.11
CA LEU A 468 22.31 3.61 -19.40
C LEU A 468 22.13 3.47 -17.88
N VAL A 469 23.04 2.79 -17.19
CA VAL A 469 23.08 2.78 -15.71
C VAL A 469 24.47 3.14 -15.22
N SER A 470 24.51 3.99 -14.20
CA SER A 470 25.75 4.38 -13.54
C SER A 470 25.89 3.75 -12.16
N THR A 471 27.12 3.45 -11.78
CA THR A 471 27.45 2.92 -10.45
C THR A 471 28.48 3.80 -9.76
N VAL A 472 28.23 4.13 -8.49
CA VAL A 472 29.26 4.58 -7.57
C VAL A 472 29.92 3.32 -7.02
N GLY A 473 31.21 3.15 -7.30
CA GLY A 473 31.86 1.85 -7.21
C GLY A 473 32.04 1.21 -8.59
N GLN A 474 33.18 0.55 -8.80
CA GLN A 474 33.55 0.00 -10.10
C GLN A 474 32.80 -1.30 -10.31
N ALA A 475 32.12 -1.44 -11.44
CA ALA A 475 31.51 -2.70 -11.88
C ALA A 475 32.45 -3.46 -12.83
N ALA A 476 32.35 -4.79 -12.83
CA ALA A 476 33.01 -5.67 -13.79
C ALA A 476 31.98 -6.39 -14.67
N PHE A 477 32.42 -6.95 -15.81
CA PHE A 477 31.55 -7.74 -16.69
C PHE A 477 30.89 -8.93 -15.97
N SER A 478 31.59 -9.51 -14.98
CA SER A 478 31.07 -10.61 -14.15
C SER A 478 29.94 -10.19 -13.20
N ASP A 479 29.69 -8.89 -13.07
CA ASP A 479 28.64 -8.35 -12.21
C ASP A 479 27.34 -8.09 -12.98
N ILE A 480 27.35 -8.28 -14.30
CA ILE A 480 26.20 -8.06 -15.17
C ILE A 480 25.60 -9.42 -15.53
N ALA A 481 24.35 -9.64 -15.14
CA ALA A 481 23.56 -10.80 -15.56
C ALA A 481 22.72 -10.42 -16.78
N ALA A 482 22.85 -11.15 -17.88
CA ALA A 482 22.22 -10.86 -19.16
C ALA A 482 22.04 -12.12 -20.01
#